data_AF-E7GEI9-F1
#
_entry.id   AF-E7GEI9-F1
#
_cell.length_a   1.000
_cell.length_b   1.000
_cell.length_c   1.000
_cell.angle_alpha   90.00
_cell.angle_beta   90.00
_cell.angle_gamma   90.00
#
_symmetry.space_group_name_H-M   'P 1'
#
loop_
_entity.id
_entity.type
_entity.pdbx_description
1 polymer ?
#
loop_
_entity_poly.entity_id
_entity_poly.type
_entity_poly.pdbx_seq_one_letter_code
_entity_poly.pdbx_strand_id
1 'polypeptide(L)'
;MNIEKIFNESGLFKNIKIDTILFEERYPVLFTCLEGDRVYLVICSEVTATKVVWICTETNYDILIQLLKDEMTIRDAFLGYTDEKKVIEYFGPNHSISINIVTENSINKKLLPTAGQYMDAEIGEFDDELKIFEKRNKSYNLFLNLSFYLQKIEILKSFSVVHEFKKNDTLDEFKSIDENCKTLNNTKEFIKTYIN
;
A
#
# COMPACT_ATOMS: atom_id res chain seq x y z
N MET A 1 14.52 17.27 13.65
CA MET A 1 14.63 16.97 12.20
C MET A 1 13.21 16.77 11.68
N ASN A 2 12.81 17.47 10.62
CA ASN A 2 11.46 17.33 10.05
C ASN A 2 11.53 16.39 8.84
N ILE A 3 11.21 15.10 9.07
CA ILE A 3 11.33 14.03 8.07
C ILE A 3 10.37 14.27 6.90
N GLU A 4 9.11 14.65 7.17
CA GLU A 4 8.13 14.94 6.12
C GLU A 4 8.61 16.05 5.18
N LYS A 5 9.16 17.13 5.76
CA LYS A 5 9.74 18.23 4.98
C LYS A 5 10.87 17.73 4.09
N ILE A 6 11.81 16.95 4.62
CA ILE A 6 12.92 16.38 3.86
C ILE A 6 12.39 15.49 2.72
N PHE A 7 11.43 14.62 3.00
CA PHE A 7 10.90 13.71 1.99
C PHE A 7 10.16 14.45 0.87
N ASN A 8 9.41 15.50 1.18
CA ASN A 8 8.76 16.32 0.16
C ASN A 8 9.77 17.19 -0.61
N GLU A 9 10.82 17.72 0.04
CA GLU A 9 11.92 18.45 -0.61
C GLU A 9 12.75 17.57 -1.55
N SER A 10 12.76 16.26 -1.32
CA SER A 10 13.47 15.30 -2.18
C SER A 10 12.91 15.26 -3.62
N GLY A 11 11.63 15.59 -3.82
CA GLY A 11 10.96 15.45 -5.11
C GLY A 11 10.60 14.02 -5.52
N LEU A 12 10.91 13.01 -4.69
CA LEU A 12 10.45 11.62 -4.89
C LEU A 12 8.94 11.46 -4.73
N PHE A 13 8.38 12.25 -3.83
CA PHE A 13 6.99 12.18 -3.42
C PHE A 13 6.32 13.52 -3.69
N LYS A 14 5.02 13.49 -3.96
CA LYS A 14 4.22 14.70 -4.18
C LYS A 14 3.78 15.34 -2.87
N ASN A 15 3.28 14.53 -1.94
CA ASN A 15 2.74 14.99 -0.65
C ASN A 15 2.73 13.84 0.35
N ILE A 16 3.92 13.34 0.67
CA ILE A 16 4.07 12.23 1.63
C ILE A 16 3.96 12.76 3.06
N LYS A 17 3.28 12.00 3.90
CA LYS A 17 3.11 12.30 5.32
C LYS A 17 3.45 11.08 6.16
N ILE A 18 4.00 11.30 7.34
CA ILE A 18 4.12 10.26 8.35
C ILE A 18 2.71 9.89 8.81
N ASP A 19 2.47 8.59 8.91
CA ASP A 19 1.17 8.02 9.26
C ASP A 19 1.20 7.38 10.64
N THR A 20 2.10 6.44 10.87
CA THR A 20 2.22 5.73 12.16
C THR A 20 3.69 5.49 12.47
N ILE A 21 4.12 5.85 13.68
CA ILE A 21 5.46 5.55 14.17
C ILE A 21 5.39 4.21 14.89
N LEU A 22 6.09 3.20 14.36
CA LEU A 22 6.06 1.82 14.88
C LEU A 22 7.20 1.58 15.88
N PHE A 23 8.32 2.27 15.72
CA PHE A 23 9.42 2.25 16.66
C PHE A 23 10.11 3.61 16.69
N GLU A 24 10.26 4.17 17.88
CA GLU A 24 10.90 5.46 18.13
C GLU A 24 12.00 5.33 19.19
N GLU A 25 13.12 6.00 18.94
CA GLU A 25 14.13 6.26 19.97
C GLU A 25 14.26 7.78 20.20
N ARG A 26 15.26 8.42 19.58
CA ARG A 26 15.39 9.89 19.56
C ARG A 26 14.62 10.53 18.40
N TYR A 27 14.32 9.72 17.39
CA TYR A 27 13.57 10.05 16.19
C TYR A 27 12.91 8.75 15.70
N PRO A 28 11.90 8.82 14.83
CA PRO A 28 11.27 7.65 14.25
C PRO A 28 12.30 6.77 13.54
N VAL A 29 12.42 5.52 13.98
CA VAL A 29 13.34 4.53 13.40
C VAL A 29 12.60 3.65 12.41
N LEU A 30 11.42 3.15 12.77
CA LEU A 30 10.53 2.38 11.88
C LEU A 30 9.15 3.03 11.90
N PHE A 31 8.61 3.36 10.73
CA PHE A 31 7.34 4.07 10.63
C PHE A 31 6.71 3.87 9.26
N THR A 32 5.41 4.14 9.17
CA THR A 32 4.65 4.17 7.92
C THR A 32 4.47 5.60 7.45
N CYS A 33 4.36 5.75 6.13
CA CYS A 33 3.99 6.99 5.47
C CYS A 33 2.83 6.77 4.50
N LEU A 34 2.05 7.83 4.24
CA LEU A 34 0.99 7.85 3.24
C LEU A 34 1.27 8.86 2.14
N GLU A 35 0.95 8.48 0.91
CA GLU A 35 0.89 9.36 -0.27
C GLU A 35 -0.37 9.06 -1.08
N GLY A 36 -1.44 9.81 -0.84
CA GLY A 36 -2.75 9.45 -1.36
C GLY A 36 -3.19 8.10 -0.78
N ASP A 37 -3.48 7.14 -1.67
CA ASP A 37 -3.89 5.78 -1.28
C ASP A 37 -2.69 4.81 -1.13
N ARG A 38 -1.47 5.27 -1.40
CA ARG A 38 -0.26 4.46 -1.26
C ARG A 38 0.26 4.53 0.16
N VAL A 39 0.68 3.38 0.67
CA VAL A 39 1.34 3.27 1.97
C VAL A 39 2.78 2.81 1.78
N TYR A 40 3.68 3.41 2.54
CA TYR A 40 5.10 3.09 2.53
C TYR A 40 5.55 2.66 3.91
N LEU A 41 6.42 1.65 3.97
CA LEU A 41 7.17 1.29 5.17
C LEU A 41 8.56 1.92 5.07
N VAL A 42 8.98 2.60 6.13
CA VAL A 42 10.20 3.40 6.17
C VAL A 42 11.04 3.01 7.37
N ILE A 43 12.33 2.78 7.15
CA ILE A 43 13.31 2.56 8.21
C ILE A 43 14.46 3.56 8.10
N CYS A 44 14.85 4.11 9.25
CA CYS A 44 16.08 4.88 9.40
C CYS A 44 17.25 3.91 9.58
N SER A 45 17.95 3.63 8.49
CA SER A 45 19.00 2.60 8.41
C SER A 45 20.37 3.05 8.93
N GLU A 46 20.68 4.35 8.84
CA GLU A 46 21.98 4.89 9.26
C GLU A 46 21.80 6.32 9.77
N VAL A 47 22.40 6.61 10.92
CA VAL A 47 22.50 7.97 11.45
C VAL A 47 23.93 8.24 11.92
N THR A 48 24.49 9.32 11.40
CA THR A 48 25.82 9.83 11.76
C THR A 48 25.72 11.31 12.11
N ALA A 49 26.83 11.92 12.52
CA ALA A 49 26.87 13.35 12.81
C ALA A 49 26.55 14.24 11.59
N THR A 50 26.72 13.72 10.36
CA THR A 50 26.59 14.50 9.12
C THR A 50 25.52 13.98 8.16
N LYS A 51 25.12 12.71 8.28
CA LYS A 51 24.27 12.02 7.31
C LYS A 51 23.20 11.17 8.02
N VAL A 52 22.00 11.18 7.47
CA VAL A 52 20.90 10.27 7.81
C VAL A 52 20.46 9.53 6.55
N VAL A 53 20.23 8.22 6.64
CA VAL A 53 19.80 7.38 5.51
C VAL A 53 18.51 6.66 5.85
N TRP A 54 17.49 6.87 5.02
CA TRP A 54 16.23 6.11 5.07
C TRP A 54 16.10 5.18 3.87
N ILE A 55 15.49 4.03 4.11
CA ILE A 55 14.94 3.18 3.06
C ILE A 55 13.42 3.24 3.17
N CYS A 56 12.78 3.52 2.03
CA CYS A 56 11.35 3.49 1.88
C CYS A 56 10.97 2.40 0.87
N THR A 57 10.03 1.53 1.22
CA THR A 57 9.37 0.63 0.27
C THR A 57 7.88 0.95 0.22
N GLU A 58 7.27 0.85 -0.96
CA GLU A 58 5.80 0.76 -1.02
C GLU A 58 5.39 -0.59 -0.38
N THR A 59 4.25 -0.60 0.29
CA THR A 59 3.69 -1.80 0.95
C THR A 59 2.16 -1.78 0.90
N ASN A 60 1.53 -2.74 1.57
CA ASN A 60 0.08 -2.80 1.76
C ASN A 60 -0.26 -3.11 3.22
N TYR A 61 -1.55 -2.97 3.59
CA TYR A 61 -1.98 -3.21 4.97
C TYR A 61 -1.88 -4.68 5.38
N ASP A 62 -1.98 -5.65 4.46
CA ASP A 62 -1.81 -7.07 4.80
C ASP A 62 -0.40 -7.38 5.30
N ILE A 63 0.63 -6.81 4.66
CA ILE A 63 2.02 -6.95 5.09
C ILE A 63 2.26 -6.23 6.41
N LEU A 64 1.72 -5.02 6.58
CA LEU A 64 1.85 -4.27 7.84
C LEU A 64 1.18 -5.01 9.01
N ILE A 65 0.02 -5.62 8.80
CA ILE A 65 -0.67 -6.40 9.83
C ILE A 65 0.15 -7.64 10.20
N GLN A 66 0.68 -8.37 9.22
CA GLN A 66 1.55 -9.54 9.48
C GLN A 66 2.83 -9.15 10.22
N LEU A 67 3.42 -7.99 9.88
CA LEU A 67 4.59 -7.45 10.58
C LEU A 67 4.29 -7.19 12.06
N LEU A 68 3.16 -6.53 12.37
CA LEU A 68 2.80 -6.18 13.76
C LEU A 68 2.27 -7.35 14.59
N LYS A 69 1.89 -8.46 13.94
CA LYS A 69 1.49 -9.73 14.60
C LYS A 69 2.67 -10.69 14.78
N ASP A 70 3.89 -10.27 14.46
CA ASP A 70 5.08 -11.13 14.41
C ASP A 70 4.91 -12.37 13.50
N GLU A 71 4.08 -12.26 12.46
CA GLU A 71 3.89 -13.31 11.45
C GLU A 71 4.88 -13.16 10.29
N MET A 72 5.50 -11.99 10.14
CA MET A 72 6.47 -11.66 9.10
C MET A 72 7.67 -10.91 9.69
N THR A 73 8.88 -11.21 9.21
CA THR A 73 10.09 -10.51 9.66
C THR A 73 10.10 -9.07 9.11
N ILE A 74 10.80 -8.17 9.80
CA ILE A 74 10.94 -6.77 9.35
C ILE A 74 11.57 -6.74 7.95
N ARG A 75 12.60 -7.56 7.70
CA ARG A 75 13.23 -7.64 6.38
C ARG A 75 12.26 -8.09 5.30
N ASP A 76 11.47 -9.13 5.56
CA ASP A 76 10.53 -9.66 4.57
C ASP A 76 9.41 -8.65 4.29
N ALA A 77 8.97 -7.89 5.28
CA ALA A 77 8.02 -6.80 5.08
C ALA A 77 8.57 -5.70 4.14
N PHE A 78 9.89 -5.45 4.18
CA PHE A 78 10.52 -4.54 3.23
C PHE A 78 10.58 -5.09 1.81
N LEU A 79 10.71 -6.40 1.63
CA LEU A 79 10.92 -7.04 0.34
C LEU A 79 9.62 -7.58 -0.30
N GLY A 80 8.56 -7.78 0.49
CA GLY A 80 7.42 -8.61 0.10
C GLY A 80 6.38 -7.99 -0.84
N TYR A 81 6.38 -6.66 -1.03
CA TYR A 81 5.36 -6.00 -1.88
C TYR A 81 5.86 -5.60 -3.27
N THR A 82 7.06 -5.01 -3.34
CA THR A 82 7.66 -4.51 -4.57
C THR A 82 9.15 -4.74 -4.52
N ASP A 83 9.79 -4.94 -5.66
CA ASP A 83 11.25 -5.06 -5.74
C ASP A 83 11.94 -3.69 -5.57
N GLU A 84 11.21 -2.60 -5.83
CA GLU A 84 11.75 -1.24 -5.79
C GLU A 84 11.94 -0.75 -4.34
N LYS A 85 13.05 -0.07 -4.07
CA LYS A 85 13.35 0.61 -2.82
C LYS A 85 13.84 2.01 -3.12
N LYS A 86 13.32 2.99 -2.39
CA LYS A 86 13.77 4.39 -2.44
C LYS A 86 14.72 4.61 -1.28
N VAL A 87 15.98 4.90 -1.57
CA VAL A 87 17.01 5.25 -0.59
C VAL A 87 17.16 6.77 -0.58
N ILE A 88 16.96 7.37 0.59
CA ILE A 88 17.03 8.82 0.79
C ILE A 88 18.17 9.11 1.75
N GLU A 89 19.17 9.87 1.29
CA GLU A 89 20.28 10.30 2.11
C GLU A 89 20.17 11.82 2.33
N TYR A 90 20.06 12.23 3.59
CA TYR A 90 20.06 13.63 3.98
C TYR A 90 21.38 13.98 4.64
N PHE A 91 22.03 15.01 4.11
CA PHE A 91 23.29 15.53 4.63
C PHE A 91 23.01 16.82 5.40
N GLY A 92 23.08 16.73 6.74
CA GLY A 92 22.74 17.83 7.65
C GLY A 92 23.54 19.12 7.45
N PRO A 93 24.89 19.06 7.31
CA PRO A 93 25.72 20.26 7.23
C PRO A 93 25.47 21.16 6.02
N ASN A 94 25.06 20.60 4.89
CA ASN A 94 24.85 21.33 3.63
C ASN A 94 23.37 21.32 3.17
N HIS A 95 22.46 20.76 3.99
CA HIS A 95 21.03 20.60 3.67
C HIS A 95 20.79 19.96 2.29
N SER A 96 21.65 19.01 1.89
CA SER A 96 21.51 18.34 0.59
C SER A 96 20.83 16.99 0.71
N ILE A 97 20.03 16.63 -0.29
CA ILE A 97 19.31 15.37 -0.37
C ILE A 97 19.80 14.59 -1.60
N SER A 98 20.22 13.35 -1.39
CA SER A 98 20.55 12.37 -2.43
C SER A 98 19.50 11.28 -2.44
N ILE A 99 19.13 10.83 -3.64
CA ILE A 99 18.04 9.90 -3.87
C ILE A 99 18.54 8.81 -4.81
N ASN A 100 18.31 7.56 -4.43
CA ASN A 100 18.55 6.41 -5.28
C ASN A 100 17.34 5.49 -5.28
N ILE A 101 16.91 5.06 -6.46
CA ILE A 101 15.93 4.00 -6.63
C ILE A 101 16.70 2.74 -6.96
N VAL A 102 16.56 1.72 -6.13
CA VAL A 102 17.31 0.46 -6.22
C VAL A 102 16.34 -0.72 -6.18
N THR A 103 16.82 -1.89 -6.57
CA THR A 103 16.07 -3.15 -6.44
C THR A 103 16.67 -4.00 -5.33
N GLU A 104 15.99 -5.08 -4.93
CA GLU A 104 16.53 -6.04 -3.96
C GLU A 104 17.95 -6.53 -4.32
N ASN A 105 18.22 -6.75 -5.60
CA ASN A 105 19.52 -7.26 -6.05
C ASN A 105 20.63 -6.20 -6.02
N SER A 106 20.29 -4.91 -6.08
CA SER A 106 21.27 -3.81 -6.13
C SER A 106 21.38 -3.03 -4.82
N ILE A 107 20.44 -3.19 -3.89
CA ILE A 107 20.50 -2.52 -2.59
C ILE A 107 21.64 -3.09 -1.74
N ASN A 108 22.34 -2.20 -1.04
CA ASN A 108 23.32 -2.61 -0.04
C ASN A 108 22.61 -3.34 1.10
N LYS A 109 22.83 -4.66 1.22
CA LYS A 109 22.22 -5.52 2.24
C LYS A 109 22.48 -5.09 3.69
N LYS A 110 23.49 -4.24 3.93
CA LYS A 110 23.76 -3.66 5.25
C LYS A 110 22.76 -2.58 5.66
N LEU A 111 22.07 -1.97 4.69
CA LEU A 111 21.04 -0.97 4.96
C LEU A 111 19.69 -1.64 5.27
N LEU A 112 19.46 -2.85 4.75
CA LEU A 112 18.24 -3.61 5.04
C LEU A 112 18.19 -4.03 6.53
N PRO A 113 16.98 -4.14 7.11
CA PRO A 113 16.80 -4.73 8.43
C PRO A 113 17.52 -6.07 8.57
N THR A 114 18.01 -6.42 9.75
CA THR A 114 18.68 -7.70 10.00
C THR A 114 17.77 -8.88 9.62
N ALA A 115 18.32 -9.88 8.93
CA ALA A 115 17.54 -11.04 8.49
C ALA A 115 17.02 -11.84 9.71
N GLY A 116 15.76 -12.29 9.64
CA GLY A 116 15.16 -13.13 10.67
C GLY A 116 14.76 -12.40 11.96
N GLN A 117 14.78 -11.07 11.97
CA GLN A 117 14.30 -10.27 13.11
C GLN A 117 12.82 -9.91 12.91
N TYR A 118 12.02 -10.24 13.91
CA TYR A 118 10.62 -9.86 14.03
C TYR A 118 10.51 -8.51 14.76
N MET A 119 9.28 -7.98 14.92
CA MET A 119 9.08 -6.81 15.78
C MET A 119 9.33 -7.16 17.24
N ASP A 120 9.17 -8.44 17.61
CA ASP A 120 9.27 -8.95 18.98
C ASP A 120 8.32 -8.17 19.91
N ALA A 121 7.09 -7.96 19.43
CA ALA A 121 6.10 -7.11 20.06
C ALA A 121 5.59 -7.74 21.36
N GLU A 122 5.42 -6.90 22.39
CA GLU A 122 4.70 -7.33 23.59
C GLU A 122 3.20 -7.52 23.29
N ILE A 123 2.55 -8.39 24.06
CA ILE A 123 1.12 -8.65 23.89
C ILE A 123 0.34 -7.34 24.07
N GLY A 124 -0.37 -6.93 23.02
CA GLY A 124 -1.19 -5.72 23.00
C GLY A 124 -0.42 -4.44 22.66
N GLU A 125 0.89 -4.50 22.38
CA GLU A 125 1.71 -3.33 22.04
C GLU A 125 1.15 -2.56 20.83
N PHE A 126 0.66 -3.27 19.82
CA PHE A 126 0.18 -2.71 18.56
C PHE A 126 -1.34 -2.83 18.33
N ASP A 127 -2.13 -3.03 19.38
CA ASP A 127 -3.58 -3.29 19.24
C ASP A 127 -4.33 -2.13 18.56
N ASP A 128 -3.91 -0.89 18.78
CA ASP A 128 -4.58 0.28 18.22
C ASP A 128 -4.18 0.51 16.75
N GLU A 129 -2.90 0.35 16.42
CA GLU A 129 -2.37 0.36 15.06
C GLU A 129 -3.02 -0.74 14.22
N LEU A 130 -3.14 -1.96 14.77
CA LEU A 130 -3.81 -3.08 14.12
C LEU A 130 -5.28 -2.77 13.80
N LYS A 131 -6.04 -2.18 14.73
CA LYS A 131 -7.44 -1.77 14.47
C LYS A 131 -7.52 -0.76 13.32
N ILE A 132 -6.60 0.21 13.28
CA ILE A 132 -6.54 1.23 12.22
C ILE A 132 -6.21 0.57 10.88
N PHE A 133 -5.18 -0.26 10.84
CA PHE A 133 -4.73 -0.92 9.60
C PHE A 133 -5.77 -1.91 9.09
N GLU A 134 -6.41 -2.71 9.95
CA GLU A 134 -7.49 -3.62 9.55
C GLU A 134 -8.70 -2.86 8.98
N LYS A 135 -9.06 -1.71 9.59
CA LYS A 135 -10.13 -0.85 9.06
C LYS A 135 -9.78 -0.30 7.68
N ARG A 136 -8.57 0.23 7.50
CA ARG A 136 -8.11 0.77 6.22
C ARG A 136 -7.99 -0.31 5.15
N ASN A 137 -7.54 -1.50 5.53
CA ASN A 137 -7.48 -2.66 4.63
C ASN A 137 -8.88 -3.03 4.11
N LYS A 138 -9.88 -3.08 4.99
CA LYS A 138 -11.28 -3.34 4.60
C LYS A 138 -11.80 -2.26 3.65
N SER A 139 -11.56 -0.98 3.95
CA SER A 139 -11.98 0.14 3.09
C SER A 139 -11.31 0.11 1.72
N TYR A 140 -10.00 -0.19 1.66
CA TYR A 140 -9.25 -0.30 0.42
C TYR A 140 -9.76 -1.45 -0.46
N ASN A 141 -9.97 -2.63 0.13
CA ASN A 141 -10.54 -3.78 -0.57
C ASN A 141 -11.95 -3.50 -1.10
N LEU A 142 -12.79 -2.80 -0.33
CA LEU A 142 -14.11 -2.39 -0.79
C LEU A 142 -14.02 -1.45 -1.99
N PHE A 143 -13.11 -0.47 -1.95
CA PHE A 143 -12.86 0.45 -3.06
C PHE A 143 -12.40 -0.28 -4.33
N LEU A 144 -11.45 -1.21 -4.22
CA LEU A 144 -10.98 -2.01 -5.35
C LEU A 144 -12.11 -2.84 -5.98
N ASN A 145 -12.92 -3.50 -5.14
CA ASN A 145 -14.06 -4.29 -5.60
C ASN A 145 -15.09 -3.42 -6.35
N LEU A 146 -15.40 -2.24 -5.83
CA LEU A 146 -16.28 -1.28 -6.50
C LEU A 146 -15.69 -0.78 -7.81
N SER A 147 -14.39 -0.46 -7.83
CA SER A 147 -13.69 0.00 -9.03
C SER A 147 -13.73 -1.05 -10.15
N PHE A 148 -13.42 -2.30 -9.84
CA PHE A 148 -13.51 -3.41 -10.78
C PHE A 148 -14.94 -3.59 -11.32
N TYR A 149 -15.94 -3.46 -10.44
CA TYR A 149 -17.33 -3.59 -10.82
C TYR A 149 -17.77 -2.46 -11.77
N LEU A 150 -17.38 -1.21 -11.48
CA LEU A 150 -17.67 -0.06 -12.34
C LEU A 150 -17.01 -0.22 -13.71
N GLN A 151 -15.75 -0.68 -13.75
CA GLN A 151 -15.06 -0.99 -14.99
C GLN A 151 -15.82 -2.05 -15.82
N LYS A 152 -16.32 -3.11 -15.17
CA LYS A 152 -17.14 -4.12 -15.83
C LYS A 152 -18.44 -3.54 -16.40
N ILE A 153 -19.10 -2.63 -15.67
CA ILE A 153 -20.30 -1.93 -16.17
C ILE A 153 -19.97 -1.07 -17.38
N GLU A 154 -18.87 -0.32 -17.36
CA GLU A 154 -18.45 0.51 -18.50
C GLU A 154 -18.19 -0.33 -19.75
N ILE A 155 -17.51 -1.47 -19.58
CA ILE A 155 -17.32 -2.44 -20.67
C ILE A 155 -18.67 -2.92 -21.20
N LEU A 156 -19.59 -3.35 -20.34
CA LEU A 156 -20.92 -3.80 -20.77
C LEU A 156 -21.72 -2.72 -21.52
N LYS A 157 -21.65 -1.46 -21.06
CA LYS A 157 -22.26 -0.32 -21.76
C LYS A 157 -21.65 -0.15 -23.15
N SER A 158 -20.33 -0.24 -23.29
CA SER A 158 -19.65 -0.14 -24.58
C SER A 158 -20.08 -1.26 -25.55
N PHE A 159 -20.31 -2.49 -25.07
CA PHE A 159 -20.85 -3.59 -25.89
C PHE A 159 -22.30 -3.33 -26.32
N SER A 160 -23.16 -2.85 -25.43
CA SER A 160 -24.56 -2.55 -25.76
C SER A 160 -24.73 -1.40 -26.76
N VAL A 161 -23.75 -0.48 -26.86
CA VAL A 161 -23.73 0.60 -27.86
C VAL A 161 -23.25 0.10 -29.23
N VAL A 162 -22.41 -0.94 -29.27
CA VAL A 162 -21.91 -1.55 -30.53
C VAL A 162 -22.95 -2.49 -31.16
N HIS A 163 -23.90 -3.04 -30.40
CA HIS A 163 -25.06 -3.78 -30.92
C HIS A 163 -26.30 -2.87 -31.02
N GLU A 164 -26.42 -2.11 -32.11
CA GLU A 164 -27.74 -1.70 -32.61
C GLU A 164 -28.47 -2.98 -33.08
N PHE A 165 -29.25 -3.56 -32.17
CA PHE A 165 -30.04 -4.77 -32.40
C PHE A 165 -30.83 -4.68 -33.71
N LYS A 166 -30.45 -5.51 -34.69
CA LYS A 166 -31.31 -5.77 -35.85
C LYS A 166 -32.25 -6.90 -35.45
N LYS A 167 -33.50 -6.81 -35.90
CA LYS A 167 -34.70 -7.56 -35.44
C LYS A 167 -34.61 -9.11 -35.45
N ASN A 168 -33.46 -9.72 -35.75
CA ASN A 168 -33.27 -11.17 -35.93
C ASN A 168 -32.22 -11.80 -34.99
N ASP A 169 -31.74 -11.12 -33.95
CA ASP A 169 -30.76 -11.69 -33.02
C ASP A 169 -31.38 -12.86 -32.22
N THR A 170 -30.69 -14.01 -32.20
CA THR A 170 -31.22 -15.31 -31.76
C THR A 170 -31.28 -15.50 -30.23
N LEU A 171 -32.19 -16.38 -29.80
CA LEU A 171 -32.56 -16.68 -28.40
C LEU A 171 -31.39 -17.03 -27.45
N ASP A 172 -30.23 -17.44 -27.96
CA ASP A 172 -29.06 -17.79 -27.13
C ASP A 172 -28.27 -16.56 -26.65
N GLU A 173 -28.34 -15.43 -27.37
CA GLU A 173 -27.74 -14.17 -26.90
C GLU A 173 -28.52 -13.59 -25.70
N PHE A 174 -29.85 -13.75 -25.70
CA PHE A 174 -30.72 -13.38 -24.59
C PHE A 174 -30.42 -14.15 -23.30
N LYS A 175 -30.00 -15.42 -23.38
CA LYS A 175 -29.65 -16.21 -22.18
C LYS A 175 -28.38 -15.70 -21.50
N SER A 176 -27.37 -15.28 -22.28
CA SER A 176 -26.13 -14.72 -21.71
C SER A 176 -26.36 -13.38 -20.99
N ILE A 177 -27.33 -12.59 -21.47
CA ILE A 177 -27.70 -11.31 -20.86
C ILE A 177 -28.51 -11.54 -19.57
N ASP A 178 -29.41 -12.53 -19.54
CA ASP A 178 -30.19 -12.87 -18.34
C ASP A 178 -29.29 -13.40 -17.20
N GLU A 179 -28.26 -14.20 -17.51
CA GLU A 179 -27.26 -14.63 -16.53
C GLU A 179 -26.43 -13.47 -15.96
N ASN A 180 -26.04 -12.51 -16.82
CA ASN A 180 -25.35 -11.31 -16.39
C ASN A 180 -26.23 -10.41 -15.50
N CYS A 181 -27.52 -10.27 -15.81
CA CYS A 181 -28.49 -9.53 -14.99
C CYS A 181 -28.77 -10.20 -13.63
N LYS A 182 -28.82 -11.53 -13.57
CA LYS A 182 -28.91 -12.28 -12.29
C LYS A 182 -27.68 -12.05 -11.41
N THR A 183 -26.50 -12.00 -12.02
CA THR A 183 -25.24 -11.71 -11.32
C THR A 183 -25.27 -10.31 -10.69
N LEU A 184 -25.80 -9.30 -11.39
CA LEU A 184 -26.01 -7.93 -10.89
C LEU A 184 -26.95 -7.86 -9.67
N ASN A 185 -28.06 -8.62 -9.67
CA ASN A 185 -29.00 -8.63 -8.55
C ASN A 185 -28.41 -9.31 -7.30
N ASN A 186 -27.67 -10.41 -7.48
CA ASN A 186 -26.95 -11.05 -6.39
C ASN A 186 -25.88 -10.11 -5.79
N THR A 187 -25.24 -9.27 -6.61
CA THR A 187 -24.28 -8.26 -6.12
C THR A 187 -24.96 -7.15 -5.30
N LYS A 188 -26.17 -6.70 -5.68
CA LYS A 188 -26.93 -5.72 -4.89
C LYS A 188 -27.31 -6.27 -3.52
N GLU A 189 -27.65 -7.55 -3.43
CA GLU A 189 -27.87 -8.21 -2.13
C GLU A 189 -26.58 -8.31 -1.33
N PHE A 190 -25.46 -8.72 -1.95
CA PHE A 190 -24.14 -8.76 -1.29
C PHE A 190 -23.74 -7.39 -0.71
N ILE A 191 -23.91 -6.31 -1.47
CA ILE A 191 -23.63 -4.94 -1.01
C ILE A 191 -24.54 -4.54 0.16
N LYS A 192 -25.82 -4.96 0.17
CA LYS A 192 -26.73 -4.72 1.30
C LYS A 192 -26.32 -5.48 2.57
N THR A 193 -25.68 -6.64 2.46
CA THR A 193 -25.23 -7.41 3.62
C THR A 193 -24.02 -6.78 4.32
N TYR A 194 -23.19 -6.01 3.60
CA TYR A 194 -21.94 -5.43 4.12
C TYR A 194 -22.03 -3.93 4.48
N ILE A 195 -23.15 -3.26 4.18
CA ILE A 195 -23.38 -1.84 4.48
C ILE A 195 -24.28 -1.62 5.71
N ASN A 196 -24.71 -2.69 6.40
CA ASN A 196 -25.43 -2.60 7.69
C ASN A 196 -24.52 -2.89 8.88
#